data_AF-A0A951HQI1-F1
#
_entry.id   AF-A0A951HQI1-F1
#
_cell.length_a   1.000
_cell.length_b   1.000
_cell.length_c   1.000
_cell.angle_alpha   90.00
_cell.angle_beta   90.00
_cell.angle_gamma   90.00
#
_symmetry.space_group_name_H-M   'P 1'
#
loop_
_entity.id
_entity.type
_entity.pdbx_description
1 polymer ?
#
loop_
_entity_poly.entity_id
_entity_poly.type
_entity_poly.pdbx_seq_one_letter_code
_entity_poly.pdbx_strand_id
1 'polypeptide(L)'
;MRPRLAAFVLAASFALATAAQALPNPILYMTGNEYYSAGGKNWVRHRYDVLNKASYPDTLFAQAPALPPCGLNTKSARTWVEIYDSTGKRLYGFCALGKASDLGSIWFSTEDGVVPPSYIYIELHDRQTNTVYKSNLADTTL
;
A
#
# COMPACT_ATOMS: atom_id res chain seq x y z
N MET A 1 -67.07 -31.78 -12.00
CA MET A 1 -65.70 -31.98 -11.47
C MET A 1 -64.69 -31.46 -12.49
N ARG A 2 -63.94 -30.39 -12.15
CA ARG A 2 -62.80 -29.89 -12.96
C ARG A 2 -61.67 -29.55 -11.97
N PRO A 3 -60.48 -30.16 -12.07
CA PRO A 3 -59.37 -29.80 -11.19
C PRO A 3 -58.68 -28.56 -11.74
N ARG A 4 -58.43 -27.58 -10.87
CA ARG A 4 -57.54 -26.45 -11.14
C ARG A 4 -56.13 -26.86 -10.71
N LEU A 5 -55.22 -27.03 -11.65
CA LEU A 5 -53.79 -27.14 -11.37
C LEU A 5 -53.26 -25.75 -10.99
N ALA A 6 -52.73 -25.62 -9.78
CA ALA A 6 -51.95 -24.47 -9.36
C ALA A 6 -50.48 -24.75 -9.69
N ALA A 7 -49.90 -23.95 -10.59
CA ALA A 7 -48.48 -23.99 -10.89
C ALA A 7 -47.73 -23.10 -9.88
N PHE A 8 -46.92 -23.71 -9.02
CA PHE A 8 -45.96 -23.00 -8.17
C PHE A 8 -44.72 -22.68 -9.01
N VAL A 9 -44.47 -21.40 -9.25
CA VAL A 9 -43.24 -20.92 -9.88
C VAL A 9 -42.23 -20.65 -8.77
N LEU A 10 -41.20 -21.50 -8.66
CA LEU A 10 -40.04 -21.25 -7.80
C LEU A 10 -39.13 -20.22 -8.49
N ALA A 11 -39.08 -19.00 -7.98
CA ALA A 11 -38.11 -18.00 -8.42
C ALA A 11 -36.76 -18.25 -7.72
N ALA A 12 -35.80 -18.84 -8.43
CA ALA A 12 -34.43 -18.98 -7.95
C ALA A 12 -33.73 -17.60 -8.01
N SER A 13 -33.41 -17.04 -6.86
CA SER A 13 -32.63 -15.80 -6.75
C SER A 13 -31.14 -16.14 -6.85
N PHE A 14 -30.51 -15.79 -7.97
CA PHE A 14 -29.06 -15.91 -8.13
C PHE A 14 -28.37 -14.72 -7.44
N ALA A 15 -27.71 -14.98 -6.31
CA ALA A 15 -26.76 -14.04 -5.73
C ALA A 15 -25.51 -14.01 -6.61
N LEU A 16 -25.30 -12.91 -7.33
CA LEU A 16 -24.06 -12.67 -8.06
C LEU A 16 -22.95 -12.40 -7.04
N ALA A 17 -22.05 -13.37 -6.85
CA ALA A 17 -20.78 -13.11 -6.19
C ALA A 17 -19.96 -12.17 -7.08
N THR A 18 -19.88 -10.89 -6.73
CA THR A 18 -18.94 -9.97 -7.37
C THR A 18 -17.54 -10.47 -7.09
N ALA A 19 -16.84 -10.94 -8.12
CA ALA A 19 -15.42 -11.24 -8.02
C ALA A 19 -14.70 -9.99 -7.51
N ALA A 20 -13.94 -10.14 -6.42
CA ALA A 20 -13.11 -9.05 -5.90
C ALA A 20 -12.17 -8.60 -7.03
N GLN A 21 -12.31 -7.35 -7.47
CA GLN A 21 -11.51 -6.80 -8.55
C GLN A 21 -10.04 -6.80 -8.11
N ALA A 22 -9.16 -7.42 -8.90
CA ALA A 22 -7.75 -7.45 -8.59
C ALA A 22 -7.20 -6.01 -8.55
N LEU A 23 -6.57 -5.64 -7.44
CA LEU A 23 -5.98 -4.32 -7.28
C LEU A 23 -4.77 -4.15 -8.21
N PRO A 24 -4.58 -2.97 -8.82
CA PRO A 24 -3.45 -2.73 -9.69
C PRO A 24 -2.14 -2.69 -8.89
N ASN A 25 -1.02 -2.88 -9.59
CA ASN A 25 0.29 -2.58 -9.02
C ASN A 25 0.45 -1.06 -8.84
N PRO A 26 1.14 -0.61 -7.77
CA PRO A 26 1.30 0.81 -7.50
C PRO A 26 2.19 1.48 -8.56
N ILE A 27 1.84 2.70 -8.95
CA ILE A 27 2.64 3.52 -9.86
C ILE A 27 3.36 4.59 -9.04
N LEU A 28 4.62 4.33 -8.71
CA LEU A 28 5.44 5.17 -7.85
C LEU A 28 6.14 6.27 -8.67
N TYR A 29 6.16 7.49 -8.14
CA TYR A 29 6.92 8.59 -8.71
C TYR A 29 7.45 9.53 -7.61
N MET A 30 8.60 10.14 -7.88
CA MET A 30 9.23 11.08 -6.96
C MET A 30 8.50 12.42 -6.97
N THR A 31 8.31 13.03 -5.80
CA THR A 31 7.66 14.34 -5.65
C THR A 31 8.61 15.43 -5.20
N GLY A 32 9.77 15.10 -4.64
CA GLY A 32 10.74 16.12 -4.23
C GLY A 32 11.77 15.62 -3.22
N ASN A 33 12.70 16.52 -2.90
CA ASN A 33 13.63 16.38 -1.77
C ASN A 33 13.27 17.38 -0.67
N GLU A 34 13.40 16.97 0.59
CA GLU A 34 13.22 17.82 1.77
C GLU A 34 14.44 17.67 2.68
N TYR A 35 15.18 18.77 2.88
CA TYR A 35 16.35 18.81 3.76
C TYR A 35 15.93 19.10 5.19
N TYR A 36 16.48 18.36 6.15
CA TYR A 36 16.17 18.55 7.57
C TYR A 36 17.34 18.14 8.47
N SER A 37 17.35 18.64 9.70
CA SER A 37 18.34 18.27 10.72
C SER A 37 17.67 17.45 11.83
N ALA A 38 18.26 16.33 12.20
CA ALA A 38 17.78 15.47 13.29
C ALA A 38 18.94 14.68 13.90
N GLY A 39 18.96 14.57 15.23
CA GLY A 39 20.00 13.81 15.94
C GLY A 39 21.41 14.34 15.72
N GLY A 40 21.57 15.66 15.54
CA GLY A 40 22.88 16.30 15.29
C GLY A 40 23.45 16.08 13.88
N LYS A 41 22.65 15.54 12.95
CA LYS A 41 23.02 15.31 11.55
C LYS A 41 22.06 16.02 10.60
N ASN A 42 22.53 16.24 9.37
CA ASN A 42 21.72 16.71 8.26
C ASN A 42 21.29 15.52 7.38
N TRP A 43 20.07 15.58 6.88
CA TRP A 43 19.41 14.50 6.17
C TRP A 43 18.64 15.05 4.97
N VAL A 44 18.43 14.19 3.97
CA VAL A 44 17.59 14.44 2.82
C VAL A 44 16.46 13.41 2.80
N ARG A 45 15.20 13.86 2.88
CA ARG A 45 14.02 13.04 2.60
C ARG A 45 13.76 13.02 1.10
N HIS A 46 13.80 11.85 0.50
CA HIS A 46 13.34 11.61 -0.87
C HIS A 46 11.86 11.26 -0.80
N ARG A 47 11.00 12.16 -1.27
CA ARG A 47 9.54 12.07 -1.15
C ARG A 47 8.93 11.46 -2.40
N TYR A 48 7.90 10.65 -2.22
CA TYR A 48 7.22 9.93 -3.29
C TYR A 48 5.70 9.98 -3.13
N ASP A 49 5.01 9.73 -4.23
CA ASP A 49 3.58 9.49 -4.29
C ASP A 49 3.30 8.26 -5.15
N VAL A 50 2.14 7.64 -4.92
CA VAL A 50 1.57 6.57 -5.72
C VAL A 50 0.43 7.15 -6.56
N LEU A 51 0.66 7.26 -7.87
CA LEU A 51 -0.25 7.91 -8.81
C LEU A 51 -1.65 7.30 -8.80
N ASN A 52 -1.74 5.97 -8.78
CA ASN A 52 -2.98 5.21 -8.74
C ASN A 52 -3.44 4.88 -7.31
N LYS A 53 -3.06 5.66 -6.29
CA LYS A 53 -3.45 5.41 -4.89
C LYS A 53 -4.96 5.34 -4.65
N ALA A 54 -5.75 6.03 -5.46
CA ALA A 54 -7.22 6.00 -5.37
C ALA A 54 -7.83 4.63 -5.71
N SER A 55 -7.07 3.73 -6.34
CA SER A 55 -7.51 2.37 -6.64
C SER A 55 -7.45 1.43 -5.44
N TYR A 56 -6.80 1.84 -4.34
CA TYR A 56 -6.69 1.04 -3.12
C TYR A 56 -7.79 1.44 -2.13
N PRO A 57 -8.54 0.48 -1.56
CA PRO A 57 -9.51 0.81 -0.53
C PRO A 57 -8.80 1.11 0.80
N ASP A 58 -9.35 2.04 1.57
CA ASP A 58 -8.81 2.41 2.90
C ASP A 58 -8.78 1.22 3.88
N THR A 59 -9.61 0.19 3.65
CA THR A 59 -9.62 -1.03 4.46
C THR A 59 -8.32 -1.83 4.39
N LEU A 60 -7.46 -1.61 3.39
CA LEU A 60 -6.10 -2.15 3.39
C LEU A 60 -5.21 -1.51 4.45
N PHE A 61 -5.52 -0.29 4.87
CA PHE A 61 -4.72 0.49 5.81
C PHE A 61 -5.37 0.58 7.21
N ALA A 62 -6.50 -0.08 7.39
CA ALA A 62 -7.15 -0.19 8.69
C ALA A 62 -6.21 -0.84 9.72
N GLN A 63 -6.35 -0.43 10.98
CA GLN A 63 -5.60 -1.02 12.09
C GLN A 63 -5.91 -2.52 12.20
N ALA A 64 -4.88 -3.35 12.32
CA ALA A 64 -5.00 -4.80 12.37
C ALA A 64 -4.37 -5.36 13.66
N PRO A 65 -4.99 -5.17 14.83
CA PRO A 65 -4.43 -5.60 16.12
C PRO A 65 -4.30 -7.12 16.27
N ALA A 66 -4.93 -7.91 15.39
CA ALA A 66 -4.78 -9.36 15.33
C ALA A 66 -3.53 -9.83 14.57
N LEU A 67 -2.84 -8.94 13.86
CA LEU A 67 -1.58 -9.23 13.18
C LEU A 67 -0.39 -8.82 14.07
N PRO A 68 0.81 -9.40 13.88
CA PRO A 68 1.99 -9.02 14.65
C PRO A 68 2.24 -7.49 14.68
N PRO A 69 2.75 -6.94 15.79
CA PRO A 69 2.96 -5.50 15.91
C PRO A 69 4.10 -5.02 15.00
N CYS A 70 4.10 -3.71 14.71
CA CYS A 70 5.25 -3.02 14.13
C CYS A 70 6.04 -2.33 15.24
N GLY A 71 7.10 -2.98 15.72
CA GLY A 71 7.81 -2.53 16.93
C GLY A 71 6.86 -2.47 18.13
N LEU A 72 6.72 -1.28 18.72
CA LEU A 72 5.78 -1.05 19.84
C LEU A 72 4.34 -0.73 19.39
N ASN A 73 4.09 -0.56 18.09
CA ASN A 73 2.76 -0.29 17.57
C ASN A 73 1.94 -1.59 17.44
N THR A 74 1.11 -1.87 18.43
CA THR A 74 0.17 -3.02 18.46
C THR A 74 -1.06 -2.83 17.59
N LYS A 75 -1.25 -1.65 16.99
CA LYS A 75 -2.36 -1.32 16.08
C LYS A 75 -1.82 -0.87 14.73
N SER A 76 -0.75 -1.52 14.25
CA SER A 76 -0.20 -1.27 12.93
C SER A 76 -1.24 -1.54 11.83
N ALA A 77 -1.09 -0.87 10.71
CA ALA A 77 -1.93 -1.08 9.53
C ALA A 77 -1.88 -2.54 9.06
N ARG A 78 -2.99 -3.02 8.48
CA ARG A 78 -3.06 -4.31 7.79
C ARG A 78 -2.00 -4.41 6.68
N THR A 79 -1.89 -3.38 5.85
CA THR A 79 -0.90 -3.29 4.79
C THR A 79 0.30 -2.46 5.23
N TRP A 80 1.50 -3.00 5.03
CA TRP A 80 2.75 -2.27 5.20
C TRP A 80 3.27 -1.80 3.84
N VAL A 81 3.94 -0.66 3.82
CA VAL A 81 4.66 -0.15 2.66
C VAL A 81 6.14 -0.36 2.92
N GLU A 82 6.80 -1.13 2.08
CA GLU A 82 8.21 -1.43 2.19
C GLU A 82 8.95 -0.81 1.00
N ILE A 83 10.03 -0.07 1.26
CA ILE A 83 10.80 0.65 0.25
C ILE A 83 12.13 -0.08 0.05
N TYR A 84 12.47 -0.36 -1.21
CA TYR A 84 13.68 -1.08 -1.60
C TYR A 84 14.44 -0.32 -2.68
N ASP A 85 15.76 -0.48 -2.70
CA ASP A 85 16.54 -0.13 -3.88
C ASP A 85 16.36 -1.15 -5.01
N SER A 86 16.89 -0.85 -6.20
CA SER A 86 16.80 -1.73 -7.37
C SER A 86 17.48 -3.10 -7.20
N THR A 87 18.33 -3.27 -6.19
CA THR A 87 18.98 -4.57 -5.88
C THR A 87 18.14 -5.43 -4.94
N GLY A 88 17.06 -4.87 -4.38
CA GLY A 88 16.21 -5.54 -3.40
C GLY A 88 16.66 -5.36 -1.95
N LYS A 89 17.59 -4.44 -1.67
CA LYS A 89 17.93 -4.07 -0.30
C LYS A 89 16.85 -3.14 0.24
N ARG A 90 16.28 -3.50 1.38
CA ARG A 90 15.29 -2.68 2.09
C ARG A 90 15.94 -1.39 2.61
N LEU A 91 15.31 -0.26 2.32
CA LEU A 91 15.74 1.09 2.72
C LEU A 91 14.92 1.62 3.89
N TYR A 92 13.60 1.46 3.84
CA TYR A 92 12.67 1.97 4.85
C TYR A 92 11.32 1.25 4.79
N GLY A 93 10.43 1.52 5.73
CA GLY A 93 9.05 1.03 5.67
C GLY A 93 8.09 1.82 6.54
N PHE A 94 6.82 1.85 6.11
CA PHE A 94 5.70 2.45 6.82
C PHE A 94 4.70 1.37 7.21
N CYS A 95 4.42 1.28 8.50
CA CYS A 95 3.47 0.32 9.07
C CYS A 95 2.27 1.00 9.76
N ALA A 96 2.14 2.31 9.59
CA ALA A 96 1.15 3.14 10.28
C ALA A 96 0.45 4.13 9.33
N LEU A 97 0.37 3.82 8.04
CA LEU A 97 -0.53 4.53 7.12
C LEU A 97 -1.97 4.17 7.49
N GLY A 98 -2.87 5.15 7.52
CA GLY A 98 -4.25 4.96 7.98
C GLY A 98 -5.26 4.80 6.84
N LYS A 99 -4.91 5.25 5.64
CA LYS A 99 -5.78 5.26 4.45
C LYS A 99 -4.96 5.33 3.17
N ALA A 100 -5.60 5.05 2.04
CA ALA A 100 -4.92 5.00 0.75
C ALA A 100 -4.33 6.35 0.32
N SER A 101 -4.94 7.47 0.71
CA SER A 101 -4.41 8.81 0.41
C SER A 101 -3.04 9.06 1.03
N ASP A 102 -2.69 8.36 2.11
CA ASP A 102 -1.42 8.55 2.82
C ASP A 102 -0.22 8.04 2.00
N LEU A 103 -0.46 7.19 0.99
CA LEU A 103 0.53 6.78 -0.01
C LEU A 103 1.15 7.97 -0.76
N GLY A 104 0.51 9.15 -0.75
CA GLY A 104 1.06 10.39 -1.31
C GLY A 104 2.03 11.14 -0.42
N SER A 105 2.45 10.52 0.69
CA SER A 105 3.33 11.16 1.68
C SER A 105 4.45 10.24 2.17
N ILE A 106 4.78 9.20 1.40
CA ILE A 106 5.85 8.25 1.74
C ILE A 106 7.22 8.79 1.34
N TRP A 107 8.26 8.31 2.02
CA TRP A 107 9.62 8.79 1.84
C TRP A 107 10.65 7.81 2.43
N PHE A 108 11.90 7.96 2.04
CA PHE A 108 13.04 7.45 2.79
C PHE A 108 14.10 8.55 2.91
N SER A 109 15.04 8.40 3.85
CA SER A 109 16.09 9.39 4.07
C SER A 109 17.48 8.85 3.78
N THR A 110 18.34 9.73 3.27
CA THR A 110 19.79 9.58 3.25
C THR A 110 20.43 10.67 4.10
N GLU A 111 21.64 10.42 4.62
CA GLU A 111 22.43 11.49 5.25
C GLU A 111 22.90 12.48 4.17
N ASP A 112 22.95 13.76 4.50
CA ASP A 112 23.38 14.78 3.54
C ASP A 112 24.79 14.49 2.99
N GLY A 113 24.96 14.61 1.67
CA GLY A 113 26.18 14.22 0.94
C GLY A 113 26.29 12.74 0.57
N VAL A 114 25.40 11.86 1.05
CA VAL A 114 25.34 10.46 0.60
C VAL A 114 24.56 10.37 -0.70
N VAL A 115 25.16 9.71 -1.70
CA VAL A 115 24.50 9.46 -2.99
C VAL A 115 23.37 8.42 -2.79
N PRO A 116 22.10 8.75 -3.10
CA PRO A 116 21.02 7.79 -3.01
C PRO A 116 21.11 6.74 -4.14
N PRO A 117 20.44 5.59 -4.01
CA PRO A 117 20.28 4.66 -5.13
C PRO A 117 19.58 5.37 -6.31
N SER A 118 19.95 5.03 -7.55
CA SER A 118 19.36 5.67 -8.74
C SER A 118 17.84 5.45 -8.81
N TYR A 119 17.39 4.25 -8.42
CA TYR A 119 15.99 3.86 -8.47
C TYR A 119 15.57 3.14 -7.19
N ILE A 120 14.32 3.34 -6.82
CA ILE A 120 13.64 2.56 -5.79
C ILE A 120 12.36 1.92 -6.32
N TYR A 121 11.84 0.94 -5.60
CA TYR A 121 10.46 0.48 -5.74
C TYR A 121 9.84 0.33 -4.35
N ILE A 122 8.52 0.25 -4.32
CA ILE A 122 7.78 -0.14 -3.12
C ILE A 122 7.08 -1.49 -3.28
N GLU A 123 6.87 -2.14 -2.16
CA GLU A 123 5.94 -3.25 -2.01
C GLU A 123 4.85 -2.86 -1.01
N LEU A 124 3.60 -2.96 -1.44
CA LEU A 124 2.45 -2.94 -0.54
C LEU A 124 2.20 -4.39 -0.11
N HIS A 125 2.58 -4.72 1.12
CA HIS A 125 2.38 -6.06 1.67
C HIS A 125 1.09 -6.08 2.50
N ASP A 126 0.02 -6.63 1.93
CA ASP A 126 -1.19 -6.97 2.68
C ASP A 126 -0.92 -8.19 3.55
N ARG A 127 -0.72 -7.94 4.85
CA ARG A 127 -0.31 -8.97 5.80
C ARG A 127 -1.44 -9.92 6.20
N GLN A 128 -2.70 -9.55 5.92
CA GLN A 128 -3.84 -10.41 6.22
C GLN A 128 -4.03 -11.48 5.15
N THR A 129 -3.84 -11.14 3.88
CA THR A 129 -3.95 -12.08 2.75
C THR A 129 -2.61 -12.59 2.24
N ASN A 130 -1.51 -12.06 2.78
CA ASN A 130 -0.15 -12.28 2.32
C ASN A 130 0.05 -11.94 0.83
N THR A 131 -0.65 -10.92 0.35
CA THR A 131 -0.55 -10.43 -1.03
C THR A 131 0.46 -9.29 -1.11
N VAL A 132 1.29 -9.27 -2.15
CA VAL A 132 2.29 -8.22 -2.38
C VAL A 132 2.00 -7.54 -3.72
N TYR A 133 1.90 -6.20 -3.68
CA TYR A 133 1.79 -5.36 -4.88
C TYR A 133 3.08 -4.57 -5.05
N LYS A 134 3.83 -4.85 -6.11
CA LYS A 134 5.13 -4.24 -6.38
C LYS A 134 5.01 -3.13 -7.41
N SER A 135 5.62 -1.98 -7.15
CA SER A 135 5.59 -0.84 -8.08
C SER A 135 6.52 -1.00 -9.28
N ASN A 136 6.41 -0.07 -10.23
CA ASN A 136 7.52 0.27 -11.12
C ASN A 136 8.75 0.73 -10.33
N LEU A 137 9.91 0.79 -11.01
CA LEU A 137 11.05 1.56 -10.54
C LEU A 137 10.75 3.05 -10.71
N ALA A 138 11.05 3.84 -9.67
CA ALA A 138 10.96 5.29 -9.68
C ALA A 138 12.34 5.89 -9.44
N ASP A 139 12.66 6.96 -10.15
CA ASP A 139 13.90 7.71 -9.98
C ASP A 139 14.05 8.28 -8.56
N THR A 140 15.29 8.48 -8.15
CA THR A 140 15.63 9.19 -6.91
C THR A 140 16.36 10.51 -7.17
N THR A 141 16.47 10.88 -8.44
CA THR A 141 17.01 12.15 -8.91
C THR A 141 15.92 12.84 -9.73
N LEU A 142 15.57 14.07 -9.34
CA LEU A 142 14.77 14.98 -10.15
C LEU A 142 15.67 15.78 -11.08
#